data_AF-A0A7W1TVV8-F1
#
_entry.id   AF-A0A7W1TVV8-F1
#
_cell.length_a   1.000
_cell.length_b   1.000
_cell.length_c   1.000
_cell.angle_alpha   90.00
_cell.angle_beta   90.00
_cell.angle_gamma   90.00
#
_symmetry.space_group_name_H-M   'P 1'
#
loop_
_entity.id
_entity.type
_entity.pdbx_description
1 polymer ?
#
loop_
_entity_poly.entity_id
_entity_poly.type
_entity_poly.pdbx_seq_one_letter_code
_entity_poly.pdbx_strand_id
1 'polypeptide(L)'
;MGADSSVGDLLRLRSRPGDVAVLGPDQARLAAVVRLANVVVFALAFAVALVRIVPAVAGERPFGHWPSGQRDLVVVDRTGDPAWHQATRHAVEVWNRAGADLRLTWEEGSGDCEHDGPRISVCTVSEESLDGIVQFQGLADQQTNDEAHATGAFLEVCADCGLNDVLRRVVATHELGHALGLPHNDRIGSVVYPIGGTDQPDAEDYAELRRLHAHSDPTGLPASG
;
A
#
# COMPACT_ATOMS: atom_id res chain seq x y z
N MET A 1 -40.54 1.67 -54.04
CA MET A 1 -39.20 1.06 -53.84
C MET A 1 -39.14 0.61 -52.39
N GLY A 2 -39.32 -0.64 -51.97
CA GLY A 2 -39.35 -1.92 -52.68
C GLY A 2 -38.23 -2.83 -52.15
N ALA A 3 -38.57 -3.67 -51.16
CA ALA A 3 -37.89 -4.86 -50.58
C ALA A 3 -38.10 -4.79 -49.04
N ASP A 4 -38.85 -5.62 -48.31
CA ASP A 4 -39.36 -7.00 -48.38
C ASP A 4 -38.31 -8.12 -48.49
N SER A 5 -38.16 -8.87 -47.38
CA SER A 5 -37.48 -10.17 -47.14
C SER A 5 -37.46 -10.36 -45.60
N SER A 6 -38.35 -11.08 -44.93
CA SER A 6 -38.78 -12.49 -45.01
C SER A 6 -37.72 -13.51 -44.58
N VAL A 7 -38.15 -14.34 -43.61
CA VAL A 7 -37.68 -15.67 -43.17
C VAL A 7 -36.42 -15.77 -42.31
N GLY A 8 -36.63 -16.10 -41.04
CA GLY A 8 -35.59 -16.57 -40.12
C GLY A 8 -36.14 -17.12 -38.80
N ASP A 9 -37.25 -17.86 -38.88
CA ASP A 9 -37.82 -18.62 -37.76
C ASP A 9 -36.98 -19.88 -37.57
N LEU A 10 -35.96 -19.83 -36.70
CA LEU A 10 -35.16 -21.00 -36.34
C LEU A 10 -34.87 -21.01 -34.84
N LEU A 11 -35.41 -22.05 -34.19
CA LEU A 11 -34.95 -22.68 -32.96
C LEU A 11 -35.29 -21.97 -31.64
N ARG A 12 -36.59 -21.98 -31.30
CA ARG A 12 -37.01 -22.13 -29.89
C ARG A 12 -36.69 -23.55 -29.41
N LEU A 13 -35.47 -23.76 -28.92
CA LEU A 13 -35.13 -24.92 -28.10
C LEU A 13 -35.83 -24.79 -26.74
N ARG A 14 -37.01 -25.40 -26.62
CA ARG A 14 -37.64 -25.69 -25.33
C ARG A 14 -36.79 -26.76 -24.63
N SER A 15 -35.93 -26.36 -23.70
CA SER A 15 -35.33 -27.24 -22.72
C SER A 15 -36.44 -27.79 -21.81
N ARG A 16 -36.62 -29.12 -21.83
CA ARG A 16 -37.52 -29.80 -20.89
C ARG A 16 -36.85 -29.81 -19.51
N PRO A 17 -37.54 -29.40 -18.44
CA PRO A 17 -37.06 -29.60 -17.08
C PRO A 17 -37.10 -31.11 -16.77
N GLY A 18 -35.93 -31.75 -16.70
CA GLY A 18 -35.83 -33.17 -16.30
C GLY A 18 -34.65 -33.96 -16.86
N ASP A 19 -33.99 -33.49 -17.92
CA ASP A 19 -32.86 -34.24 -18.50
C ASP A 19 -31.56 -33.93 -17.74
N VAL A 20 -31.37 -34.63 -16.62
CA VAL A 20 -30.06 -34.74 -15.96
C VAL A 20 -29.22 -35.69 -16.81
N ALA A 21 -28.31 -35.14 -17.61
CA ALA A 21 -27.32 -35.93 -18.32
C ALA A 21 -26.44 -36.68 -17.30
N VAL A 22 -26.72 -37.98 -17.12
CA VAL A 22 -25.90 -38.88 -16.32
C VAL A 22 -24.64 -39.16 -17.11
N LEU A 23 -23.55 -38.47 -16.76
CA LEU A 23 -22.23 -38.73 -17.35
C LEU A 23 -21.79 -40.16 -16.99
N GLY A 24 -21.43 -40.94 -18.00
CA GLY A 24 -20.88 -42.27 -17.81
C GLY A 24 -19.58 -42.23 -16.98
N PRO A 25 -19.24 -43.33 -16.28
CA PRO A 25 -18.13 -43.37 -15.32
C PRO A 25 -16.76 -42.97 -15.91
N ASP A 26 -16.58 -43.15 -17.22
CA ASP A 26 -15.34 -42.76 -17.91
C ASP A 26 -15.24 -41.25 -18.18
N GLN A 27 -16.37 -40.55 -18.37
CA GLN A 27 -16.37 -39.09 -18.55
C GLN A 27 -16.21 -38.33 -17.23
N ALA A 28 -16.69 -38.89 -16.13
CA ALA A 28 -16.46 -38.33 -14.79
C ALA A 28 -14.97 -38.37 -14.39
N ARG A 29 -14.24 -39.42 -14.79
CA ARG A 29 -12.79 -39.54 -14.53
C ARG A 29 -11.97 -38.54 -15.33
N LEU A 30 -12.28 -38.33 -16.61
CA LEU A 30 -11.63 -37.32 -17.45
C LEU A 30 -11.88 -35.88 -16.94
N ALA A 31 -13.10 -35.56 -16.51
CA ALA A 31 -13.41 -34.24 -15.94
C ALA A 31 -12.68 -33.97 -14.61
N ALA A 32 -12.50 -35.00 -13.76
CA ALA A 32 -11.73 -34.89 -12.52
C ALA A 32 -10.23 -34.67 -12.78
N VAL A 33 -9.64 -35.37 -13.76
CA VAL A 33 -8.22 -35.25 -14.12
C VAL A 33 -7.92 -33.88 -14.73
N VAL A 34 -8.79 -33.35 -15.60
CA VAL A 34 -8.62 -32.00 -16.18
C VAL A 34 -8.75 -30.89 -15.12
N ARG A 35 -9.66 -31.05 -14.15
CA ARG A 35 -9.77 -30.11 -13.02
C ARG A 35 -8.53 -30.15 -12.12
N LEU A 36 -7.94 -31.32 -11.87
CA LEU A 36 -6.72 -31.42 -11.07
C LEU A 36 -5.50 -30.84 -11.80
N ALA A 37 -5.38 -31.09 -13.11
CA ALA A 37 -4.29 -30.56 -13.93
C ALA A 37 -4.32 -29.02 -14.02
N ASN A 38 -5.51 -28.41 -14.13
CA ASN A 38 -5.65 -26.94 -14.11
C ASN A 38 -5.27 -26.34 -12.74
N VAL A 39 -5.59 -27.00 -11.63
CA VAL A 39 -5.20 -26.53 -10.28
C VAL A 39 -3.67 -26.58 -10.09
N VAL A 40 -3.00 -27.63 -10.58
CA VAL A 40 -1.54 -27.77 -10.47
C VAL A 40 -0.79 -26.77 -11.37
N VAL A 41 -1.27 -26.54 -12.60
CA VAL A 41 -0.66 -25.56 -13.52
C VAL A 41 -0.86 -24.11 -13.02
N PHE A 42 -2.02 -23.78 -12.45
CA PHE A 42 -2.22 -22.48 -11.80
C PHE A 42 -1.36 -22.31 -10.54
N ALA A 43 -1.21 -23.35 -9.71
CA ALA A 43 -0.36 -23.29 -8.52
C ALA A 43 1.14 -23.14 -8.86
N LEU A 44 1.64 -23.80 -9.91
CA LEU A 44 3.03 -23.65 -10.36
C LEU A 44 3.27 -22.30 -11.06
N ALA A 45 2.31 -21.77 -11.81
CA ALA A 45 2.43 -20.43 -12.40
C ALA A 45 2.44 -19.33 -11.32
N PHE A 46 1.69 -19.51 -10.23
CA PHE A 46 1.73 -18.61 -9.07
C PHE A 46 3.06 -18.70 -8.31
N ALA A 47 3.63 -19.91 -8.16
CA ALA A 47 4.91 -20.11 -7.48
C ALA A 47 6.13 -19.61 -8.28
N VAL A 48 6.12 -19.73 -9.61
CA VAL A 48 7.23 -19.27 -10.47
C VAL A 48 7.19 -17.75 -10.68
N ALA A 49 6.03 -17.10 -10.54
CA ALA A 49 5.94 -15.63 -10.51
C ALA A 49 6.49 -15.01 -9.20
N LEU A 50 6.57 -15.78 -8.11
CA LEU A 50 6.95 -15.28 -6.78
C LEU A 50 8.45 -15.33 -6.48
N VAL A 51 9.27 -15.93 -7.33
CA VAL A 51 10.74 -15.92 -7.17
C VAL A 51 11.35 -14.97 -8.21
N ARG A 52 10.90 -13.72 -8.21
CA ARG A 52 11.72 -12.61 -8.71
C ARG A 52 12.73 -12.33 -7.60
N ILE A 53 13.97 -12.73 -7.84
CA ILE A 53 15.12 -12.35 -7.01
C ILE A 53 15.13 -10.83 -6.96
N VAL A 54 14.57 -10.25 -5.90
CA VAL A 54 14.70 -8.82 -5.62
C VAL A 54 16.19 -8.63 -5.38
N PRO A 55 16.91 -7.90 -6.26
CA PRO A 55 18.30 -7.55 -5.94
C PRO A 55 18.26 -6.86 -4.58
N ALA A 56 19.10 -7.30 -3.65
CA ALA A 56 19.26 -6.65 -2.36
C ALA A 56 19.43 -5.15 -2.63
N VAL A 57 18.38 -4.39 -2.34
CA VAL A 57 18.30 -2.97 -2.67
C VAL A 57 19.47 -2.34 -1.93
N ALA A 58 20.39 -1.76 -2.68
CA ALA A 58 21.63 -1.25 -2.14
C ALA A 58 21.31 -0.14 -1.14
N GLY A 59 21.45 -0.46 0.15
CA GLY A 59 21.46 0.48 1.28
C GLY A 59 20.34 1.50 1.25
N GLU A 60 19.12 1.09 1.59
CA GLU A 60 18.12 2.04 2.09
C GLU A 60 18.80 2.90 3.16
N ARG A 61 18.82 4.22 2.96
CA ARG A 61 19.32 5.11 3.99
C ARG A 61 18.47 4.85 5.24
N PRO A 62 19.09 4.62 6.40
CA PRO A 62 18.33 4.39 7.61
C PRO A 62 17.44 5.61 7.82
N PHE A 63 16.12 5.38 7.92
CA PHE A 63 15.21 6.42 8.34
C PHE A 63 15.61 6.86 9.76
N GLY A 64 15.60 8.18 9.97
CA GLY A 64 15.77 8.78 11.28
C GLY A 64 14.49 8.67 12.12
N HIS A 65 14.58 9.11 13.36
CA HIS A 65 13.41 9.26 14.24
C HIS A 65 13.12 10.75 14.49
N TRP A 66 11.85 11.06 14.72
CA TRP A 66 11.43 12.39 15.16
C TRP A 66 11.96 12.68 16.57
N PRO A 67 12.63 13.83 16.78
CA PRO A 67 13.18 14.16 18.08
C PRO A 67 12.03 14.33 19.10
N SER A 68 12.28 13.95 20.34
CA SER A 68 11.36 14.01 21.49
C SER A 68 10.64 15.36 21.67
N GLY A 69 11.28 16.47 21.31
CA GLY A 69 10.66 17.81 21.31
C GLY A 69 9.71 18.10 20.14
N GLN A 70 9.61 17.21 19.16
CA GLN A 70 8.82 17.35 17.92
C GLN A 70 8.03 16.08 17.60
N ARG A 71 7.31 15.55 18.60
CA ARG A 71 6.49 14.34 18.43
C ARG A 71 5.00 14.61 18.26
N ASP A 72 4.58 15.87 18.31
CA ASP A 72 3.27 16.32 17.88
C ASP A 72 3.34 16.74 16.39
N LEU A 73 3.09 15.79 15.49
CA LEU A 73 3.22 15.99 14.04
C LEU A 73 1.86 16.28 13.39
N VAL A 74 1.91 17.04 12.30
CA VAL A 74 0.74 17.29 11.45
C VAL A 74 0.94 16.62 10.10
N VAL A 75 0.05 15.71 9.75
CA VAL A 75 -0.03 15.13 8.40
C VAL A 75 -0.94 16.02 7.55
N VAL A 76 -0.36 16.62 6.52
CA VAL A 76 -1.03 17.59 5.65
C VAL A 76 -1.31 16.91 4.31
N ASP A 77 -2.58 16.56 4.08
CA ASP A 77 -2.98 15.94 2.83
C ASP A 77 -3.24 17.00 1.75
N ARG A 78 -2.32 17.08 0.80
CA ARG A 78 -2.33 18.01 -0.34
C ARG A 78 -2.77 17.34 -1.64
N THR A 79 -3.26 16.10 -1.59
CA THR A 79 -3.62 15.32 -2.78
C THR A 79 -4.80 15.90 -3.56
N GLY A 80 -5.69 16.64 -2.88
CA GLY A 80 -6.95 17.13 -3.44
C GLY A 80 -7.93 16.01 -3.86
N ASP A 81 -7.63 14.76 -3.55
CA ASP A 81 -8.44 13.58 -3.91
C ASP A 81 -9.18 13.06 -2.66
N PRO A 82 -10.53 13.02 -2.66
CA PRO A 82 -11.30 12.59 -1.50
C PRO A 82 -11.03 11.15 -1.03
N ALA A 83 -10.64 10.24 -1.94
CA ALA A 83 -10.31 8.87 -1.58
C ALA A 83 -8.94 8.80 -0.90
N TRP A 84 -7.96 9.60 -1.36
CA TRP A 84 -6.69 9.76 -0.65
C TRP A 84 -6.87 10.45 0.71
N HIS A 85 -7.74 11.47 0.83
CA HIS A 85 -8.08 12.07 2.13
C HIS A 85 -8.62 11.06 3.15
N GLN A 86 -9.41 10.09 2.70
CA GLN A 86 -9.87 9.00 3.57
C GLN A 86 -8.74 8.05 3.95
N ALA A 87 -7.88 7.71 2.98
CA ALA A 87 -6.75 6.82 3.22
C ALA A 87 -5.71 7.41 4.18
N THR A 88 -5.35 8.68 4.00
CA THR A 88 -4.40 9.40 4.87
C THR A 88 -4.95 9.55 6.28
N ARG A 89 -6.24 9.89 6.44
CA ARG A 89 -6.90 9.92 7.77
C ARG A 89 -6.84 8.57 8.45
N HIS A 90 -7.17 7.50 7.73
CA HIS A 90 -7.06 6.14 8.26
C HIS A 90 -5.63 5.83 8.71
N ALA A 91 -4.62 6.14 7.89
CA ALA A 91 -3.21 5.95 8.23
C ALA A 91 -2.82 6.69 9.53
N VAL A 92 -3.25 7.93 9.69
CA VAL A 92 -3.06 8.72 10.93
C VAL A 92 -3.74 8.05 12.13
N GLU A 93 -4.98 7.60 11.98
CA GLU A 93 -5.72 6.93 13.04
C GLU A 93 -5.07 5.61 13.47
N VAL A 94 -4.54 4.82 12.52
CA VAL A 94 -3.94 3.52 12.84
C VAL A 94 -2.59 3.66 13.52
N TRP A 95 -1.78 4.63 13.13
CA TRP A 95 -0.49 4.88 13.77
C TRP A 95 -0.64 5.52 15.15
N ASN A 96 -1.65 6.36 15.37
CA ASN A 96 -1.98 6.88 16.71
C ASN A 96 -2.34 5.78 17.71
N ARG A 97 -2.80 4.60 17.26
CA ARG A 97 -3.05 3.44 18.16
C ARG A 97 -1.78 2.76 18.67
N ALA A 98 -0.61 3.06 18.10
CA ALA A 98 0.65 2.46 18.53
C ALA A 98 0.99 2.75 20.01
N GLY A 99 0.46 3.86 20.56
CA GLY A 99 0.77 4.29 21.92
C GLY A 99 2.25 4.66 22.10
N ALA A 100 2.92 5.09 21.03
CA ALA A 100 4.22 5.73 21.10
C ALA A 100 4.06 7.14 21.70
N ASP A 101 5.18 7.78 22.05
CA ASP A 101 5.21 9.18 22.48
C ASP A 101 4.97 10.17 21.32
N LEU A 102 4.43 9.67 20.20
CA LEU A 102 4.17 10.37 18.97
C LEU A 102 2.67 10.54 18.77
N ARG A 103 2.25 11.75 18.43
CA ARG A 103 0.87 12.14 18.19
C ARG A 103 0.74 12.71 16.80
N LEU A 104 -0.17 12.15 16.03
CA LEU A 104 -0.48 12.59 14.68
C LEU A 104 -1.81 13.32 14.67
N THR A 105 -1.82 14.48 14.04
CA THR A 105 -3.05 15.16 13.61
C THR A 105 -3.10 15.18 12.09
N TRP A 106 -4.29 15.39 11.54
CA TRP A 106 -4.52 15.41 10.10
C TRP A 106 -5.26 16.68 9.69
N GLU A 107 -4.86 17.27 8.58
CA GLU A 107 -5.57 18.36 7.93
C GLU A 107 -5.44 18.30 6.40
N GLU A 108 -6.39 18.92 5.72
CA GLU A 108 -6.32 19.13 4.27
C GLU A 108 -5.43 20.34 3.96
N GLY A 109 -4.70 20.26 2.85
CA GLY A 109 -3.86 21.32 2.34
C GLY A 109 -3.86 21.36 0.80
N SER A 110 -2.98 22.18 0.26
CA SER A 110 -2.79 22.32 -1.19
C SER A 110 -1.33 22.64 -1.53
N GLY A 111 -0.93 22.43 -2.77
CA GLY A 111 0.44 22.70 -3.24
C GLY A 111 1.29 21.44 -3.30
N ASP A 112 2.57 21.62 -3.57
CA ASP A 112 3.52 20.54 -3.85
C ASP A 112 4.02 19.85 -2.56
N CYS A 113 4.71 18.72 -2.73
CA CYS A 113 5.35 17.99 -1.65
C CYS A 113 6.67 18.66 -1.27
N GLU A 114 6.78 19.04 0.00
CA GLU A 114 7.95 19.70 0.55
C GLU A 114 8.20 19.22 1.99
N HIS A 115 9.47 19.22 2.40
CA HIS A 115 9.83 19.09 3.81
C HIS A 115 9.51 20.40 4.53
N ASP A 116 8.49 20.37 5.39
CA ASP A 116 7.94 21.55 6.07
C ASP A 116 8.05 21.41 7.60
N GLY A 117 9.27 21.21 8.09
CA GLY A 117 9.54 21.09 9.53
C GLY A 117 8.84 19.86 10.15
N PRO A 118 8.13 19.99 11.29
CA PRO A 118 7.44 18.87 11.94
C PRO A 118 6.14 18.43 11.21
N ARG A 119 5.99 18.80 9.94
CA ARG A 119 4.83 18.46 9.12
C ARG A 119 5.22 17.38 8.12
N ILE A 120 4.29 16.47 7.90
CA ILE A 120 4.40 15.40 6.92
C ILE A 120 3.44 15.72 5.78
N SER A 121 3.95 16.09 4.61
CA SER A 121 3.10 16.39 3.45
C SER A 121 2.72 15.10 2.72
N VAL A 122 1.49 14.98 2.23
CA VAL A 122 1.05 13.87 1.37
C VAL A 122 0.55 14.44 0.05
N CYS A 123 1.12 14.01 -1.07
CA CYS A 123 0.81 14.55 -2.39
C CYS A 123 0.68 13.43 -3.41
N THR A 124 0.02 13.72 -4.52
CA THR A 124 -0.09 12.76 -5.62
C THR A 124 0.97 13.01 -6.69
N VAL A 125 1.55 11.94 -7.22
CA VAL A 125 2.44 11.96 -8.39
C VAL A 125 1.93 10.98 -9.44
N SER A 126 2.35 11.14 -10.70
CA SER A 126 2.00 10.17 -11.75
C SER A 126 2.76 8.84 -11.56
N GLU A 127 2.21 7.73 -12.06
CA GLU A 127 2.89 6.43 -12.09
C GLU A 127 4.27 6.52 -12.76
N GLU A 128 4.40 7.33 -13.80
CA GLU A 128 5.69 7.58 -14.49
C GLU A 128 6.72 8.23 -13.57
N SER A 129 6.28 9.08 -12.63
CA SER A 129 7.15 9.78 -11.68
C SER A 129 7.69 8.89 -10.56
N LEU A 130 7.04 7.76 -10.27
CA LEU A 130 7.49 6.77 -9.27
C LEU A 130 8.60 5.84 -9.80
N ASP A 131 9.42 6.36 -10.72
CA ASP A 131 10.59 5.74 -11.37
C ASP A 131 10.31 4.36 -12.04
N GLY A 132 9.07 4.14 -12.47
CA GLY A 132 8.69 3.00 -13.31
C GLY A 132 8.87 1.61 -12.69
N ILE A 133 9.27 1.52 -11.42
CA ILE A 133 9.21 0.27 -10.68
C ILE A 133 7.75 0.10 -10.27
N VAL A 134 6.99 -0.58 -11.15
CA VAL A 134 5.56 -0.97 -11.05
C VAL A 134 5.08 -1.54 -9.71
N GLN A 135 5.96 -1.71 -8.72
CA GLN A 135 5.63 -2.15 -7.37
C GLN A 135 5.43 -0.98 -6.40
N PHE A 136 6.00 0.20 -6.67
CA PHE A 136 5.86 1.36 -5.80
C PHE A 136 4.59 2.12 -6.17
N GLN A 137 3.58 2.00 -5.32
CA GLN A 137 2.33 2.77 -5.39
C GLN A 137 2.39 4.05 -4.54
N GLY A 138 3.50 4.23 -3.83
CA GLY A 138 3.89 5.42 -3.12
C GLY A 138 5.39 5.41 -2.83
N LEU A 139 5.86 6.52 -2.26
CA LEU A 139 7.22 6.73 -1.80
C LEU A 139 7.19 7.70 -0.62
N ALA A 140 7.88 7.35 0.46
CA ALA A 140 8.19 8.27 1.53
C ALA A 140 9.64 8.75 1.43
N ASP A 141 9.84 10.05 1.62
CA ASP A 141 11.16 10.62 1.82
C ASP A 141 11.22 11.37 3.14
N GLN A 142 12.35 11.23 3.83
CA GLN A 142 12.58 11.84 5.13
C GLN A 142 13.90 12.60 5.10
N GLN A 143 13.82 13.89 5.41
CA GLN A 143 14.98 14.71 5.64
C GLN A 143 15.45 14.54 7.08
N THR A 144 16.73 14.26 7.25
CA THR A 144 17.37 14.11 8.56
C THR A 144 18.54 15.07 8.74
N ASN A 145 18.83 15.45 9.98
CA ASN A 145 20.06 16.16 10.33
C ASN A 145 21.24 15.18 10.62
N ASP A 146 22.38 15.72 11.06
CA ASP A 146 23.61 14.95 11.36
C ASP A 146 23.44 13.96 12.54
N GLU A 147 22.40 14.12 13.36
CA GLU A 147 22.06 13.23 14.48
C GLU A 147 21.04 12.15 14.09
N ALA A 148 20.71 12.05 12.79
CA ALA A 148 19.61 11.22 12.28
C ALA A 148 18.24 11.58 12.89
N HIS A 149 18.05 12.82 13.32
CA HIS A 149 16.72 13.33 13.67
C HIS A 149 15.99 13.78 12.43
N ALA A 150 14.76 13.31 12.27
CA ALA A 150 13.87 13.78 11.21
C ALA A 150 13.58 15.28 11.40
N THR A 151 13.77 16.07 10.35
CA THR A 151 13.47 17.51 10.30
C THR A 151 12.32 17.84 9.35
N GLY A 152 11.84 16.85 8.60
CA GLY A 152 10.73 16.96 7.67
C GLY A 152 10.55 15.66 6.88
N ALA A 153 9.32 15.38 6.46
CA ALA A 153 9.04 14.22 5.62
C ALA A 153 7.93 14.54 4.63
N PHE A 154 7.88 13.80 3.53
CA PHE A 154 6.74 13.80 2.63
C PHE A 154 6.45 12.40 2.10
N LEU A 155 5.22 12.22 1.64
CA LEU A 155 4.72 11.03 0.98
C LEU A 155 4.24 11.43 -0.41
N GLU A 156 4.75 10.76 -1.43
CA GLU A 156 4.22 10.80 -2.77
C GLU A 156 3.39 9.53 -2.98
N VAL A 157 2.12 9.67 -3.35
CA VAL A 157 1.22 8.55 -3.63
C VAL A 157 0.74 8.57 -5.07
N CYS A 158 0.52 7.41 -5.67
CA CYS A 158 0.19 7.36 -7.09
C CYS A 158 -1.21 7.94 -7.40
N ALA A 159 -1.25 8.91 -8.31
CA ALA A 159 -2.47 9.57 -8.77
C ALA A 159 -3.33 8.67 -9.68
N ASP A 160 -2.68 7.91 -10.55
CA ASP A 160 -3.28 7.29 -11.73
C ASP A 160 -3.07 5.76 -11.82
N CYS A 161 -2.59 5.12 -10.75
CA CYS A 161 -2.39 3.67 -10.67
C CYS A 161 -3.69 2.82 -10.58
N GLY A 162 -4.87 3.43 -10.70
CA GLY A 162 -6.15 2.70 -10.65
C GLY A 162 -6.44 1.97 -9.34
N LEU A 163 -5.90 2.45 -8.22
CA LEU A 163 -6.06 1.83 -6.90
C LEU A 163 -7.51 1.93 -6.41
N ASN A 164 -7.96 0.89 -5.71
CA ASN A 164 -9.20 0.95 -4.95
C ASN A 164 -8.95 1.48 -3.52
N ASP A 165 -10.01 1.74 -2.77
CA ASP A 165 -9.92 2.35 -1.44
C ASP A 165 -9.15 1.51 -0.42
N VAL A 166 -9.15 0.18 -0.55
CA VAL A 166 -8.38 -0.71 0.33
C VAL A 166 -6.89 -0.52 0.06
N LEU A 167 -6.49 -0.55 -1.21
CA LEU A 167 -5.09 -0.39 -1.61
C LEU A 167 -4.56 0.99 -1.26
N ARG A 168 -5.36 2.06 -1.42
CA ARG A 168 -4.97 3.40 -0.97
C ARG A 168 -4.64 3.43 0.52
N ARG A 169 -5.45 2.76 1.36
CA ARG A 169 -5.17 2.67 2.82
C ARG A 169 -3.89 1.90 3.11
N VAL A 170 -3.63 0.79 2.41
CA VAL A 170 -2.37 0.04 2.54
C VAL A 170 -1.18 0.94 2.24
N VAL A 171 -1.19 1.61 1.08
CA VAL A 171 -0.10 2.49 0.65
C VAL A 171 0.08 3.66 1.63
N ALA A 172 -0.98 4.41 1.93
CA ALA A 172 -0.87 5.55 2.85
C ALA A 172 -0.35 5.14 4.23
N THR A 173 -0.76 3.96 4.73
CA THR A 173 -0.29 3.45 6.03
C THR A 173 1.18 3.02 5.97
N HIS A 174 1.58 2.37 4.89
CA HIS A 174 2.95 1.92 4.64
C HIS A 174 3.91 3.11 4.56
N GLU A 175 3.64 4.06 3.66
CA GLU A 175 4.50 5.23 3.46
C GLU A 175 4.55 6.12 4.72
N LEU A 176 3.44 6.23 5.46
CA LEU A 176 3.45 6.95 6.73
C LEU A 176 4.32 6.23 7.76
N GLY A 177 4.39 4.90 7.74
CA GLY A 177 5.33 4.14 8.58
C GLY A 177 6.79 4.54 8.33
N HIS A 178 7.18 4.66 7.06
CA HIS A 178 8.51 5.16 6.68
C HIS A 178 8.76 6.59 7.14
N ALA A 179 7.80 7.50 6.93
CA ALA A 179 7.91 8.88 7.39
C ALA A 179 8.05 9.00 8.93
N LEU A 180 7.58 7.99 9.68
CA LEU A 180 7.73 7.88 11.15
C LEU A 180 9.04 7.23 11.61
N GLY A 181 9.87 6.75 10.68
CA GLY A 181 11.18 6.17 10.96
C GLY A 181 11.29 4.65 10.81
N LEU A 182 10.21 3.97 10.39
CA LEU A 182 10.25 2.51 10.26
C LEU A 182 10.90 2.11 8.94
N PRO A 183 11.92 1.24 8.93
CA PRO A 183 12.40 0.62 7.71
C PRO A 183 11.42 -0.47 7.24
N HIS A 184 11.66 -0.99 6.04
CA HIS A 184 10.97 -2.20 5.61
C HIS A 184 11.17 -3.37 6.59
N ASN A 185 10.17 -4.25 6.67
CA ASN A 185 10.20 -5.49 7.45
C ASN A 185 9.94 -6.68 6.53
N ASP A 186 10.71 -7.77 6.64
CA ASP A 186 10.57 -8.97 5.79
C ASP A 186 9.33 -9.84 6.11
N ARG A 187 8.58 -9.50 7.17
CA ARG A 187 7.36 -10.23 7.55
C ARG A 187 6.20 -9.80 6.66
N ILE A 188 5.64 -10.75 5.91
CA ILE A 188 4.48 -10.53 5.02
C ILE A 188 3.24 -9.92 5.69
N GLY A 189 3.12 -10.03 7.02
CA GLY A 189 2.01 -9.45 7.78
C GLY A 189 2.25 -8.00 8.24
N SER A 190 3.49 -7.51 8.15
CA SER A 190 3.85 -6.13 8.51
C SER A 190 3.26 -5.15 7.50
N VAL A 191 2.78 -4.00 7.96
CA VAL A 191 2.33 -2.95 7.03
C VAL A 191 3.49 -2.38 6.22
N VAL A 192 4.71 -2.39 6.77
CA VAL A 192 5.96 -1.96 6.10
C VAL A 192 6.66 -3.11 5.36
N TYR A 193 5.92 -4.13 4.92
CA TYR A 193 6.45 -5.18 4.04
C TYR A 193 6.74 -4.61 2.63
N PRO A 194 7.89 -4.89 1.98
CA PRO A 194 8.35 -4.18 0.77
C PRO A 194 7.40 -4.12 -0.44
N ILE A 195 6.43 -5.03 -0.54
CA ILE A 195 5.46 -5.06 -1.65
C ILE A 195 4.04 -4.67 -1.19
N GLY A 196 3.93 -4.03 -0.03
CA GLY A 196 2.68 -3.75 0.64
C GLY A 196 2.19 -4.93 1.49
N GLY A 197 1.78 -4.62 2.72
CA GLY A 197 1.20 -5.59 3.65
C GLY A 197 -0.30 -5.41 3.82
N THR A 198 -0.73 -5.33 5.08
CA THR A 198 -2.13 -5.06 5.44
C THR A 198 -2.36 -3.55 5.61
N ASP A 199 -3.62 -3.09 5.71
CA ASP A 199 -3.93 -1.68 6.02
C ASP A 199 -3.87 -1.37 7.53
N GLN A 200 -3.26 -2.26 8.31
CA GLN A 200 -3.04 -2.16 9.75
C GLN A 200 -1.60 -2.51 10.10
N PRO A 201 -0.90 -1.71 10.92
CA PRO A 201 0.35 -2.14 11.52
C PRO A 201 0.12 -3.35 12.42
N ASP A 202 1.05 -4.30 12.41
CA ASP A 202 1.00 -5.44 13.32
C ASP A 202 1.64 -5.13 14.69
N ALA A 203 1.66 -6.13 15.57
CA ALA A 203 2.19 -5.95 16.93
C ALA A 203 3.70 -5.61 16.95
N GLU A 204 4.47 -6.10 15.99
CA GLU A 204 5.90 -5.80 15.87
C GLU A 204 6.12 -4.41 15.27
N ASP A 205 5.33 -4.00 14.27
CA ASP A 205 5.36 -2.63 13.73
C ASP A 205 5.14 -1.60 14.85
N TYR A 206 4.12 -1.82 15.68
CA TYR A 206 3.86 -0.96 16.84
C TYR A 206 4.95 -1.03 17.91
N ALA A 207 5.54 -2.21 18.15
CA ALA A 207 6.62 -2.35 19.12
C ALA A 207 7.88 -1.61 18.65
N GLU A 208 8.19 -1.69 17.36
CA GLU A 208 9.32 -1.01 16.77
C GLU A 208 9.13 0.51 16.80
N LEU A 209 7.95 1.02 16.45
CA LEU A 209 7.68 2.46 16.55
C LEU A 209 7.83 2.95 17.99
N ARG A 210 7.29 2.21 18.98
CA ARG A 210 7.51 2.55 20.40
C ARG A 210 8.99 2.52 20.77
N ARG A 211 9.75 1.55 20.28
CA ARG A 211 11.20 1.42 20.55
C ARG A 211 11.96 2.62 19.99
N LEU A 212 11.68 3.02 18.75
CA LEU A 212 12.29 4.17 18.08
C LEU A 212 12.02 5.49 18.81
N HIS A 213 10.86 5.61 19.47
CA HIS A 213 10.46 6.83 20.17
C HIS A 213 10.52 6.73 21.70
N ALA A 214 11.08 5.65 22.25
CA ALA A 214 11.18 5.47 23.71
C ALA A 214 12.35 6.22 24.34
N HIS A 215 13.42 6.50 23.57
CA HIS A 215 14.56 7.23 24.12
C HIS A 215 14.26 8.72 24.17
N SER A 216 14.81 9.35 25.20
CA SER A 216 15.00 10.80 25.23
C SER A 216 16.22 11.10 24.39
N ASP A 217 16.12 12.05 23.47
CA ASP A 217 17.31 12.56 22.81
C ASP A 217 18.14 13.28 23.88
N PRO A 218 19.48 13.22 23.82
CA PRO A 218 20.29 14.10 24.64
C PRO A 218 19.75 15.51 24.39
N THR A 219 19.37 16.23 25.45
CA THR A 219 18.94 17.62 25.34
C THR A 219 20.11 18.42 24.79
N GLY A 220 20.20 18.48 23.46
CA GLY A 220 21.22 19.17 22.71
C GLY A 220 21.07 20.65 22.96
N LEU A 221 22.20 21.28 23.27
CA LEU A 221 22.37 22.68 23.64
C LEU A 221 21.52 23.62 22.77
N PRO A 222 21.00 24.73 23.34
CA PRO A 222 20.18 25.69 22.59
C PRO A 222 20.85 26.04 21.26
N ALA A 223 20.07 25.95 20.18
CA ALA A 223 20.51 26.34 18.85
C ALA A 223 21.19 27.71 18.95
N SER A 224 22.48 27.74 18.62
CA SER A 224 23.23 29.00 18.57
C SER A 224 22.66 29.79 17.40
N GLY A 225 21.87 30.81 17.73
CA GLY A 225 21.28 31.73 16.76
C GLY A 225 22.30 32.63 16.07
#